data_AF-D2TQW0-F1
#
_entry.id   AF-D2TQW0-F1
#
_cell.length_a   1.000
_cell.length_b   1.000
_cell.length_c   1.000
_cell.angle_alpha   90.00
_cell.angle_beta   90.00
_cell.angle_gamma   90.00
#
_symmetry.space_group_name_H-M   'P 1'
#
loop_
_entity.id
_entity.type
_entity.pdbx_description
1 polymer ?
#
loop_
_entity_poly.entity_id
_entity_poly.type
_entity_poly.pdbx_seq_one_letter_code
_entity_poly.pdbx_strand_id
1 'polypeptide(L)'
;MSENLQVRDSRRDKAYFDKWIHFLQKAVYETRKDIDSIPIQHRILSRLSRIHSYILTKCIMKYGRGDPVSSFTDELKELVQIRKLFNEKFTCLTELGEQTKKMYSKLTLYIYYDFFCWLVFLYCSGGKKSDFLEVLDLFGHKGEDALLDHVAVLLGDTNRSIASNNTLVYGKIYKPLLDVILASENDRPALMKKFVEGWYRSMKPAAWHGNDKSYEGVYYGYWCFEAALVVNLLNIDDSSFKDNVYYPKDMIIKR
;
A
#
# COMPACT_ATOMS: atom_id res chain seq x y z
N MET A 1 -26.90 15.05 -3.65
CA MET A 1 -27.42 14.24 -2.52
C MET A 1 -26.24 13.51 -1.92
N SER A 2 -25.85 13.84 -0.68
CA SER A 2 -24.83 13.05 0.01
C SER A 2 -25.46 11.72 0.39
N GLU A 3 -25.10 10.64 -0.29
CA GLU A 3 -25.28 9.31 0.30
C GLU A 3 -24.64 9.35 1.69
N ASN A 4 -25.39 8.96 2.72
CA ASN A 4 -24.85 8.77 4.06
C ASN A 4 -23.86 7.59 3.98
N LEU A 5 -22.61 7.89 3.62
CA LEU A 5 -21.51 6.94 3.60
C LEU A 5 -21.31 6.43 5.03
N GLN A 6 -21.55 5.13 5.22
CA GLN A 6 -21.26 4.46 6.48
C GLN A 6 -19.73 4.41 6.67
N VAL A 7 -19.26 4.94 7.80
CA VAL A 7 -17.84 4.86 8.16
C VAL A 7 -17.45 3.40 8.36
N ARG A 8 -16.40 2.94 7.68
CA ARG A 8 -15.91 1.56 7.76
C ARG A 8 -15.15 1.30 9.05
N ASP A 9 -14.42 2.30 9.53
CA ASP A 9 -13.65 2.20 10.77
C ASP A 9 -14.51 2.52 12.00
N SER A 10 -14.57 1.63 12.98
CA SER A 10 -15.31 1.86 14.22
C SER A 10 -14.56 2.67 15.27
N ARG A 11 -13.26 2.96 15.07
CA ARG A 11 -12.41 3.65 16.07
C ARG A 11 -12.43 5.17 15.93
N ARG A 12 -12.91 5.69 14.81
CA ARG A 12 -12.99 7.13 14.51
C ARG A 12 -14.28 7.42 13.75
N ASP A 13 -14.81 8.62 13.95
CA ASP A 13 -16.01 9.07 13.27
C ASP A 13 -15.69 9.76 11.93
N LYS A 14 -16.75 10.13 11.20
CA LYS A 14 -16.61 10.84 9.93
C LYS A 14 -15.89 12.19 10.09
N ALA A 15 -16.13 12.91 11.19
CA ALA A 15 -15.54 14.23 11.43
C ALA A 15 -14.02 14.17 11.57
N TYR A 16 -13.50 13.14 12.24
CA TYR A 16 -12.08 12.84 12.31
C TYR A 16 -11.49 12.67 10.90
N PHE A 17 -12.09 11.81 10.08
CA PHE A 17 -11.60 11.57 8.73
C PHE A 17 -11.69 12.83 7.86
N ASP A 18 -12.79 13.59 7.93
CA ASP A 18 -12.94 14.84 7.18
C ASP A 18 -11.82 15.84 7.50
N LYS A 19 -11.53 16.05 8.80
CA LYS A 19 -10.44 16.93 9.26
C LYS A 19 -9.09 16.51 8.68
N TRP A 20 -8.74 15.24 8.80
CA TRP A 20 -7.39 14.77 8.44
C TRP A 20 -7.19 14.55 6.94
N ILE A 21 -8.25 14.19 6.20
CA ILE A 21 -8.22 14.19 4.73
C ILE A 21 -8.00 15.61 4.21
N HIS A 22 -8.68 16.61 4.77
CA HIS A 22 -8.47 18.01 4.40
C HIS A 22 -7.03 18.46 4.73
N PHE A 23 -6.53 18.11 5.91
CA PHE A 23 -5.14 18.39 6.29
C PHE A 23 -4.14 17.77 5.32
N LEU A 24 -4.29 16.48 4.96
CA LEU A 24 -3.41 15.79 4.02
C LEU A 24 -3.44 16.44 2.63
N GLN A 25 -4.62 16.83 2.15
CA GLN A 25 -4.77 17.54 0.88
C GLN A 25 -3.97 18.85 0.89
N LYS A 26 -4.05 19.63 1.97
CA LYS A 26 -3.28 20.86 2.15
C LYS A 26 -1.77 20.57 2.25
N ALA A 27 -1.38 19.55 3.00
CA ALA A 27 0.02 19.17 3.18
C ALA A 27 0.70 18.73 1.87
N VAL A 28 -0.03 18.03 0.99
CA VAL A 28 0.44 17.69 -0.37
C VAL A 28 0.68 18.96 -1.17
N TYR A 29 -0.30 19.87 -1.20
CA TYR A 29 -0.20 21.13 -1.93
C TYR A 29 0.98 22.00 -1.45
N GLU A 30 1.11 22.19 -0.14
CA GLU A 30 2.21 22.97 0.45
C GLU A 30 3.57 22.33 0.19
N THR A 31 3.71 21.02 0.39
CA THR A 31 4.98 20.33 0.16
C THR A 31 5.39 20.37 -1.32
N ARG A 32 4.42 20.40 -2.24
CA ARG A 32 4.67 20.48 -3.69
C ARG A 32 5.13 21.88 -4.12
N LYS A 33 4.60 22.96 -3.53
CA LYS A 33 5.03 24.33 -3.85
C LYS A 33 6.52 24.55 -3.66
N ASP A 34 7.07 23.93 -2.63
CA ASP A 34 8.45 24.17 -2.24
C ASP A 34 9.45 23.26 -2.96
N ILE A 35 9.00 22.37 -3.86
CA ILE A 35 9.86 21.32 -4.45
C ILE A 35 10.96 21.88 -5.35
N ASP A 36 10.66 22.93 -6.13
CA ASP A 36 11.59 23.53 -7.09
C ASP A 36 12.54 24.54 -6.43
N SER A 37 12.20 25.03 -5.24
CA SER A 37 12.99 26.02 -4.49
C SER A 37 14.01 25.42 -3.53
N ILE A 38 14.21 24.09 -3.53
CA ILE A 38 15.05 23.40 -2.55
C ILE A 38 16.54 23.55 -2.91
N PRO A 39 17.36 24.21 -2.07
CA PRO A 39 18.79 24.41 -2.38
C PRO A 39 19.62 23.12 -2.24
N ILE A 40 19.13 22.16 -1.43
CA ILE A 40 19.84 20.91 -1.11
C ILE A 40 19.18 19.76 -1.86
N GLN A 41 19.87 19.26 -2.88
CA GLN A 41 19.28 18.36 -3.86
C GLN A 41 18.70 17.07 -3.25
N HIS A 42 19.33 16.46 -2.24
CA HIS A 42 18.78 15.24 -1.60
C HIS A 42 17.49 15.48 -0.79
N ARG A 43 17.17 16.72 -0.40
CA ARG A 43 15.91 17.02 0.30
C ARG A 43 14.71 16.88 -0.64
N ILE A 44 14.91 16.97 -1.95
CA ILE A 44 13.84 16.74 -2.95
C ILE A 44 13.29 15.32 -2.83
N LEU A 45 14.16 14.33 -2.65
CA LEU A 45 13.78 12.92 -2.51
C LEU A 45 12.91 12.71 -1.27
N SER A 46 13.33 13.28 -0.13
CA SER A 46 12.55 13.24 1.11
C SER A 46 11.19 13.92 0.95
N ARG A 47 11.10 15.05 0.23
CA ARG A 47 9.82 15.72 -0.04
C ARG A 47 8.92 14.87 -0.94
N LEU A 48 9.45 14.29 -2.00
CA LEU A 48 8.72 13.42 -2.91
C LEU A 48 8.21 12.16 -2.19
N SER A 49 9.04 11.50 -1.38
CA SER A 49 8.62 10.38 -0.54
C SER A 49 7.50 10.77 0.42
N ARG A 50 7.56 11.97 0.98
CA ARG A 50 6.53 12.48 1.90
C ARG A 50 5.22 12.82 1.20
N ILE A 51 5.27 13.41 0.00
CA ILE A 51 4.08 13.62 -0.82
C ILE A 51 3.42 12.29 -1.16
N HIS A 52 4.22 11.30 -1.60
CA HIS A 52 3.71 9.95 -1.88
C HIS A 52 3.00 9.35 -0.65
N SER A 53 3.64 9.41 0.52
CA SER A 53 3.06 8.95 1.79
C SER A 53 1.76 9.67 2.14
N TYR A 54 1.67 10.99 1.95
CA TYR A 54 0.45 11.75 2.22
C TYR A 54 -0.69 11.40 1.28
N ILE A 55 -0.42 11.24 -0.02
CA ILE A 55 -1.44 10.85 -1.00
C ILE A 55 -1.99 9.46 -0.64
N LEU A 56 -1.12 8.50 -0.36
CA LEU A 56 -1.55 7.15 -0.02
C LEU A 56 -2.29 7.10 1.32
N THR A 57 -1.80 7.80 2.34
CA THR A 57 -2.50 7.93 3.63
C THR A 57 -3.89 8.55 3.44
N LYS A 58 -4.02 9.54 2.55
CA LYS A 58 -5.31 10.14 2.21
C LYS A 58 -6.25 9.10 1.60
N CYS A 59 -5.78 8.24 0.70
CA CYS A 59 -6.58 7.12 0.17
C CYS A 59 -7.03 6.15 1.27
N ILE A 60 -6.14 5.79 2.20
CA ILE A 60 -6.49 4.90 3.31
C ILE A 60 -7.54 5.55 4.24
N MET A 61 -7.40 6.85 4.52
CA MET A 61 -8.40 7.59 5.29
C MET A 61 -9.74 7.72 4.56
N LYS A 62 -9.74 8.00 3.25
CA LYS A 62 -10.96 7.98 2.42
C LYS A 62 -11.64 6.62 2.50
N TYR A 63 -10.87 5.53 2.41
CA TYR A 63 -11.40 4.18 2.58
C TYR A 63 -12.03 3.99 3.97
N GLY A 64 -11.33 4.37 5.05
CA GLY A 64 -11.88 4.29 6.41
C GLY A 64 -13.15 5.11 6.61
N ARG A 65 -13.22 6.30 5.99
CA ARG A 65 -14.39 7.20 6.03
C ARG A 65 -15.63 6.63 5.33
N GLY A 66 -15.46 5.70 4.40
CA GLY A 66 -16.55 5.09 3.65
C GLY A 66 -16.51 5.33 2.14
N ASP A 67 -15.61 6.20 1.64
CA ASP A 67 -15.51 6.53 0.22
C ASP A 67 -15.30 5.27 -0.66
N PRO A 68 -15.94 5.17 -1.83
CA PRO A 68 -15.72 4.07 -2.76
C PRO A 68 -14.33 4.20 -3.39
N VAL A 69 -13.61 3.09 -3.54
CA VAL A 69 -12.23 3.09 -4.07
C VAL A 69 -12.18 3.60 -5.51
N SER A 70 -13.24 3.42 -6.30
CA SER A 70 -13.38 4.00 -7.64
C SER A 70 -13.23 5.53 -7.69
N SER A 71 -13.42 6.22 -6.56
CA SER A 71 -13.19 7.66 -6.42
C SER A 71 -11.72 8.06 -6.23
N PHE A 72 -10.77 7.12 -6.23
CA PHE A 72 -9.34 7.38 -5.93
C PHE A 72 -8.52 7.63 -7.20
N THR A 73 -9.16 7.71 -8.37
CA THR A 73 -8.49 7.77 -9.69
C THR A 73 -7.44 8.89 -9.78
N ASP A 74 -7.75 10.09 -9.28
CA ASP A 74 -6.83 11.23 -9.35
C ASP A 74 -5.63 11.04 -8.42
N GLU A 75 -5.86 10.54 -7.19
CA GLU A 75 -4.78 10.21 -6.27
C GLU A 75 -3.85 9.14 -6.82
N LEU A 76 -4.40 8.09 -7.47
CA LEU A 76 -3.61 7.02 -8.04
C LEU A 76 -2.74 7.50 -9.21
N LYS A 77 -3.26 8.39 -10.07
CA LYS A 77 -2.47 9.06 -11.11
C LYS A 77 -1.37 9.93 -10.52
N GLU A 78 -1.68 10.65 -9.43
CA GLU A 78 -0.71 11.50 -8.75
C GLU A 78 0.43 10.68 -8.11
N LEU A 79 0.14 9.51 -7.54
CA LEU A 79 1.16 8.58 -7.02
C LEU A 79 2.15 8.15 -8.12
N VAL A 80 1.63 7.79 -9.31
CA VAL A 80 2.48 7.45 -10.47
C VAL A 80 3.40 8.62 -10.83
N GLN A 81 2.86 9.83 -10.95
CA GLN A 81 3.64 11.03 -11.31
C GLN A 81 4.73 11.34 -10.28
N ILE A 82 4.39 11.28 -8.98
CA ILE A 82 5.35 11.55 -7.90
C ILE A 82 6.43 10.48 -7.85
N ARG A 83 6.09 9.21 -8.07
CA ARG A 83 7.08 8.13 -8.09
C ARG A 83 7.99 8.21 -9.31
N LYS A 84 7.47 8.57 -10.50
CA LYS A 84 8.29 8.86 -11.69
C LYS A 84 9.30 9.96 -11.41
N LEU A 85 8.83 11.08 -10.85
CA LEU A 85 9.70 12.21 -10.50
C LEU A 85 10.74 11.81 -9.45
N PHE A 86 10.36 11.01 -8.44
CA PHE A 86 11.30 10.47 -7.47
C PHE A 86 12.40 9.65 -8.15
N ASN A 87 12.04 8.70 -9.02
CA ASN A 87 13.00 7.83 -9.70
C ASN A 87 13.93 8.62 -10.65
N GLU A 88 13.39 9.60 -11.39
CA GLU A 88 14.18 10.53 -12.22
C GLU A 88 15.22 11.26 -11.36
N LYS A 89 14.78 11.94 -10.29
CA LYS A 89 15.69 12.68 -9.41
C LYS A 89 16.68 11.76 -8.73
N PHE A 90 16.26 10.59 -8.25
CA PHE A 90 17.15 9.63 -7.62
C PHE A 90 18.29 9.18 -8.55
N THR A 91 17.99 9.02 -9.84
CA THR A 91 18.96 8.63 -10.87
C THR A 91 19.91 9.77 -11.25
N CYS A 92 19.39 11.00 -11.37
CA CYS A 92 20.20 12.17 -11.73
C CYS A 92 21.14 12.65 -10.61
N LEU A 93 20.85 12.34 -9.35
CA LEU A 93 21.65 12.76 -8.20
C LEU A 93 22.88 11.85 -7.99
N THR A 94 23.90 12.03 -8.83
CA THR A 94 25.12 11.23 -8.83
C THR A 94 25.95 11.38 -7.55
N GLU A 95 25.89 12.56 -6.93
CA GLU A 95 26.59 12.97 -5.71
C GLU A 95 26.05 12.37 -4.40
N LEU A 96 24.97 11.60 -4.44
CA LEU A 96 24.44 10.94 -3.24
C LEU A 96 25.46 9.93 -2.69
N GLY A 97 25.81 10.08 -1.41
CA GLY A 97 26.61 9.10 -0.69
C GLY A 97 25.95 7.72 -0.66
N GLU A 98 26.76 6.67 -0.60
CA GLU A 98 26.30 5.27 -0.65
C GLU A 98 25.27 4.93 0.43
N GLN A 99 25.45 5.44 1.64
CA GLN A 99 24.49 5.25 2.74
C GLN A 99 23.11 5.84 2.40
N THR A 100 23.08 7.02 1.78
CA THR A 100 21.84 7.69 1.37
C THR A 100 21.16 6.92 0.24
N LYS A 101 21.92 6.43 -0.75
CA LYS A 101 21.39 5.56 -1.82
C LYS A 101 20.77 4.31 -1.21
N LYS A 102 21.50 3.63 -0.32
CA LYS A 102 21.01 2.44 0.39
C LYS A 102 19.74 2.70 1.20
N MET A 103 19.63 3.86 1.85
CA MET A 103 18.44 4.25 2.61
C MET A 103 17.21 4.38 1.70
N TYR A 104 17.31 5.08 0.57
CA TYR A 104 16.19 5.29 -0.35
C TYR A 104 15.83 4.04 -1.16
N SER A 105 16.80 3.17 -1.43
CA SER A 105 16.57 1.88 -2.10
C SER A 105 16.15 0.75 -1.15
N LYS A 106 16.04 1.00 0.15
CA LYS A 106 15.70 -0.07 1.11
C LYS A 106 14.21 -0.36 1.08
N LEU A 107 13.86 -1.63 0.85
CA LEU A 107 12.51 -2.13 1.08
C LEU A 107 12.21 -2.20 2.59
N THR A 108 11.66 -1.11 3.14
CA THR A 108 11.22 -1.05 4.54
C THR A 108 9.82 -1.63 4.70
N LEU A 109 9.43 -2.04 5.91
CA LEU A 109 8.10 -2.60 6.18
C LEU A 109 6.99 -1.60 5.82
N TYR A 110 7.27 -0.31 6.03
CA TYR A 110 6.39 0.78 5.66
C TYR A 110 6.21 0.85 4.13
N ILE A 111 7.30 0.84 3.36
CA ILE A 111 7.25 0.84 1.88
C ILE A 111 6.58 -0.45 1.35
N TYR A 112 6.82 -1.58 2.00
CA TYR A 112 6.21 -2.87 1.67
C TYR A 112 4.69 -2.82 1.80
N TYR A 113 4.19 -2.35 2.95
CA TYR A 113 2.76 -2.16 3.20
C TYR A 113 2.14 -1.14 2.24
N ASP A 114 2.78 0.01 2.07
CA ASP A 114 2.32 1.08 1.18
C ASP A 114 2.18 0.58 -0.28
N PHE A 115 3.08 -0.30 -0.70
CA PHE A 115 3.02 -0.87 -2.04
C PHE A 115 1.79 -1.75 -2.26
N PHE A 116 1.48 -2.62 -1.30
CA PHE A 116 0.24 -3.41 -1.36
C PHE A 116 -1.01 -2.53 -1.34
N CYS A 117 -1.02 -1.45 -0.53
CA CYS A 117 -2.10 -0.48 -0.53
C CYS A 117 -2.30 0.11 -1.94
N TRP A 118 -1.21 0.54 -2.57
CA TRP A 118 -1.27 1.10 -3.93
C TRP A 118 -1.81 0.08 -4.94
N LEU A 119 -1.30 -1.16 -4.93
CA LEU A 119 -1.75 -2.21 -5.85
C LEU A 119 -3.23 -2.55 -5.67
N VAL A 120 -3.71 -2.70 -4.43
CA VAL A 120 -5.12 -3.02 -4.19
C VAL A 120 -6.05 -1.88 -4.57
N PHE A 121 -5.65 -0.62 -4.34
CA PHE A 121 -6.44 0.54 -4.75
C PHE A 121 -6.47 0.69 -6.27
N LEU A 122 -5.36 0.42 -6.95
CA LEU A 122 -5.31 0.39 -8.40
C LEU A 122 -6.23 -0.71 -8.96
N TYR A 123 -6.17 -1.91 -8.37
CA TYR A 123 -7.03 -3.03 -8.74
C TYR A 123 -8.51 -2.70 -8.57
N CYS A 124 -8.89 -2.19 -7.40
CA CYS A 124 -10.28 -1.88 -7.10
C CYS A 124 -10.81 -0.62 -7.83
N SER A 125 -9.92 0.21 -8.37
CA SER A 125 -10.26 1.32 -9.26
C SER A 125 -10.42 0.90 -10.73
N GLY A 126 -10.24 -0.38 -11.06
CA GLY A 126 -10.35 -0.88 -12.43
C GLY A 126 -9.08 -0.72 -13.28
N GLY A 127 -7.91 -0.69 -12.63
CA GLY A 127 -6.61 -0.65 -13.31
C GLY A 127 -6.44 -1.81 -14.30
N LYS A 128 -5.82 -1.51 -15.44
CA LYS A 128 -5.51 -2.48 -16.49
C LYS A 128 -4.11 -3.05 -16.30
N LYS A 129 -3.80 -4.14 -17.01
CA LYS A 129 -2.47 -4.77 -17.01
C LYS A 129 -1.34 -3.77 -17.20
N SER A 130 -1.47 -2.82 -18.14
CA SER A 130 -0.47 -1.77 -18.38
C SER A 130 -0.17 -0.93 -17.14
N ASP A 131 -1.20 -0.60 -16.37
CA ASP A 131 -1.09 0.26 -15.20
C ASP A 131 -0.35 -0.47 -14.07
N PHE A 132 -0.61 -1.77 -13.90
CA PHE A 132 0.15 -2.60 -12.96
C PHE A 132 1.60 -2.75 -13.37
N LEU A 133 1.88 -3.02 -14.66
CA LEU A 133 3.27 -3.14 -15.14
C LEU A 133 4.05 -1.84 -14.92
N GLU A 134 3.43 -0.69 -15.14
CA GLU A 134 4.05 0.61 -14.86
C GLU A 134 4.33 0.79 -13.36
N VAL A 135 3.36 0.51 -12.48
CA VAL A 135 3.56 0.61 -11.03
C VAL A 135 4.62 -0.36 -10.52
N LEU A 136 4.67 -1.58 -11.05
CA LEU A 136 5.66 -2.60 -10.71
C LEU A 136 7.08 -2.18 -11.12
N ASP A 137 7.24 -1.60 -12.32
CA ASP A 137 8.53 -1.07 -12.79
C ASP A 137 8.99 0.12 -11.94
N LEU A 138 8.08 1.05 -11.63
CA LEU A 138 8.36 2.19 -10.77
C LEU A 138 8.74 1.81 -9.33
N PHE A 139 8.19 0.70 -8.83
CA PHE A 139 8.51 0.18 -7.51
C PHE A 139 9.86 -0.51 -7.47
N GLY A 140 10.18 -1.33 -8.48
CA GLY A 140 11.41 -2.09 -8.57
C GLY A 140 11.38 -3.40 -7.76
N HIS A 141 12.50 -3.71 -7.10
CA HIS A 141 12.67 -4.89 -6.22
C HIS A 141 12.39 -6.25 -6.90
N LYS A 142 12.58 -6.34 -8.22
CA LYS A 142 12.39 -7.57 -8.98
C LYS A 142 13.41 -8.63 -8.55
N GLY A 143 12.92 -9.79 -8.12
CA GLY A 143 13.75 -10.90 -7.68
C GLY A 143 14.30 -10.77 -6.25
N GLU A 144 13.91 -9.74 -5.50
CA GLU A 144 14.37 -9.51 -4.12
C GLU A 144 13.45 -10.13 -3.06
N ASP A 145 12.15 -10.25 -3.35
CA ASP A 145 11.14 -10.74 -2.41
C ASP A 145 10.08 -11.59 -3.12
N ALA A 146 9.99 -12.86 -2.74
CA ALA A 146 9.19 -13.86 -3.43
C ALA A 146 7.69 -13.53 -3.40
N LEU A 147 7.17 -12.97 -2.30
CA LEU A 147 5.75 -12.59 -2.22
C LEU A 147 5.45 -11.47 -3.22
N LEU A 148 6.28 -10.42 -3.27
CA LEU A 148 6.12 -9.35 -4.25
C LEU A 148 6.23 -9.87 -5.69
N ASP A 149 7.18 -10.75 -5.96
CA ASP A 149 7.36 -11.31 -7.30
C ASP A 149 6.17 -12.17 -7.73
N HIS A 150 5.61 -13.01 -6.83
CA HIS A 150 4.42 -13.80 -7.15
C HIS A 150 3.20 -12.91 -7.39
N VAL A 151 2.99 -11.87 -6.57
CA VAL A 151 1.90 -10.90 -6.78
C VAL A 151 2.05 -10.19 -8.12
N ALA A 152 3.27 -9.80 -8.49
CA ALA A 152 3.56 -9.20 -9.78
C ALA A 152 3.22 -10.11 -10.96
N VAL A 153 3.56 -11.41 -10.88
CA VAL A 153 3.19 -12.41 -11.88
C VAL A 153 1.66 -12.53 -12.00
N LEU A 154 0.95 -12.60 -10.88
CA LEU A 154 -0.53 -12.65 -10.86
C LEU A 154 -1.17 -11.39 -11.47
N LEU A 155 -0.49 -10.24 -11.37
CA LEU A 155 -0.89 -8.97 -11.99
C LEU A 155 -0.47 -8.84 -13.47
N GLY A 156 0.28 -9.80 -14.01
CA GLY A 156 0.58 -9.91 -15.43
C GLY A 156 2.04 -9.67 -15.83
N ASP A 157 2.97 -9.48 -14.89
CA ASP A 157 4.42 -9.48 -15.14
C ASP A 157 4.93 -10.93 -15.30
N THR A 158 4.46 -11.63 -16.34
CA THR A 158 4.66 -13.08 -16.51
C THR A 158 6.12 -13.48 -16.77
N ASN A 159 6.99 -12.53 -17.10
CA ASN A 159 8.42 -12.75 -17.31
C ASN A 159 9.26 -12.39 -16.08
N ARG A 160 8.62 -12.25 -14.91
CA ARG A 160 9.33 -11.92 -13.68
C ARG A 160 10.03 -13.15 -13.10
N SER A 161 11.32 -13.03 -12.83
CA SER A 161 12.05 -13.98 -12.00
C SER A 161 11.57 -13.86 -10.56
N ILE A 162 11.23 -15.00 -9.94
CA ILE A 162 10.91 -15.07 -8.52
C ILE A 162 12.21 -15.12 -7.70
N ALA A 163 12.26 -14.40 -6.59
CA ALA A 163 13.36 -14.47 -5.63
C ALA A 163 13.71 -15.91 -5.25
N SER A 164 15.01 -16.24 -5.27
CA SER A 164 15.50 -17.60 -5.01
C SER A 164 15.17 -18.06 -3.60
N ASN A 165 14.97 -19.38 -3.43
CA ASN A 165 14.63 -20.03 -2.14
C ASN A 165 13.41 -19.42 -1.43
N ASN A 166 12.48 -18.82 -2.16
CA ASN A 166 11.32 -18.12 -1.60
C ASN A 166 11.73 -17.05 -0.56
N THR A 167 12.83 -16.33 -0.84
CA THR A 167 13.36 -15.29 0.06
C THR A 167 12.32 -14.20 0.31
N LEU A 168 12.16 -13.79 1.58
CA LEU A 168 11.26 -12.72 2.01
C LEU A 168 12.01 -11.72 2.88
N VAL A 169 11.92 -10.43 2.55
CA VAL A 169 12.52 -9.34 3.32
C VAL A 169 11.89 -9.26 4.72
N TYR A 170 10.58 -9.54 4.82
CA TYR A 170 9.82 -9.56 6.07
C TYR A 170 9.18 -10.93 6.34
N GLY A 171 9.97 -12.01 6.24
CA GLY A 171 9.47 -13.39 6.34
C GLY A 171 8.70 -13.74 7.61
N LYS A 172 9.03 -13.16 8.77
CA LYS A 172 8.26 -13.36 10.02
C LYS A 172 6.81 -12.86 9.94
N ILE A 173 6.56 -11.87 9.10
CA ILE A 173 5.24 -11.23 8.93
C ILE A 173 4.51 -11.86 7.75
N TYR A 174 5.19 -12.00 6.61
CA TYR A 174 4.54 -12.30 5.33
C TYR A 174 4.73 -13.72 4.83
N LYS A 175 5.52 -14.57 5.48
CA LYS A 175 5.56 -16.00 5.13
C LYS A 175 4.16 -16.63 5.08
N PRO A 176 3.25 -16.39 6.05
CA PRO A 176 1.90 -16.96 5.97
C PRO A 176 1.12 -16.51 4.73
N LEU A 177 1.32 -15.28 4.23
CA LEU A 177 0.66 -14.81 3.01
C LEU A 177 1.29 -15.41 1.74
N LEU A 178 2.61 -15.61 1.73
CA LEU A 178 3.27 -16.37 0.65
C LEU A 178 2.76 -17.82 0.62
N ASP A 179 2.61 -18.45 1.80
CA ASP A 179 2.08 -19.81 1.90
C ASP A 179 0.66 -19.91 1.32
N VAL A 180 -0.19 -18.88 1.46
CA VAL A 180 -1.50 -18.80 0.78
C VAL A 180 -1.35 -18.84 -0.74
N ILE A 181 -0.43 -18.03 -1.31
CA ILE A 181 -0.24 -17.97 -2.76
C ILE A 181 0.23 -19.32 -3.32
N LEU A 182 1.13 -19.99 -2.60
CA LEU A 182 1.72 -21.27 -3.01
C LEU A 182 0.80 -22.47 -2.75
N ALA A 183 -0.26 -22.30 -1.95
CA ALA A 183 -1.17 -23.38 -1.61
C ALA A 183 -2.16 -23.74 -2.72
N SER A 184 -2.68 -24.96 -2.61
CA SER A 184 -3.79 -25.44 -3.42
C SER A 184 -5.06 -24.63 -3.15
N GLU A 185 -5.98 -24.57 -4.11
CA GLU A 185 -7.23 -23.79 -3.99
C GLU A 185 -8.03 -24.12 -2.72
N ASN A 186 -8.08 -25.40 -2.35
CA ASN A 186 -8.82 -25.89 -1.18
C ASN A 186 -8.22 -25.43 0.16
N ASP A 187 -6.91 -25.21 0.22
CA ASP A 187 -6.21 -24.84 1.45
C ASP A 187 -6.17 -23.31 1.67
N ARG A 188 -6.33 -22.53 0.59
CA ARG A 188 -6.22 -21.07 0.60
C ARG A 188 -7.15 -20.38 1.62
N PRO A 189 -8.46 -20.72 1.72
CA PRO A 189 -9.35 -20.04 2.67
C PRO A 189 -8.88 -20.19 4.12
N ALA A 190 -8.46 -21.40 4.53
CA ALA A 190 -8.01 -21.67 5.89
C ALA A 190 -6.68 -20.97 6.20
N LEU A 191 -5.74 -20.96 5.25
CA LEU A 191 -4.46 -20.25 5.39
C LEU A 191 -4.66 -18.73 5.41
N MET A 192 -5.53 -18.19 4.57
CA MET A 192 -5.84 -16.75 4.51
C MET A 192 -6.48 -16.29 5.82
N LYS A 193 -7.44 -17.06 6.35
CA LYS A 193 -8.04 -16.79 7.66
C LYS A 193 -6.97 -16.66 8.75
N LYS A 194 -6.04 -17.62 8.83
CA LYS A 194 -4.95 -17.61 9.81
C LYS A 194 -4.05 -16.39 9.64
N PHE A 195 -3.74 -15.99 8.40
CA PHE A 195 -2.98 -14.78 8.12
C PHE A 195 -3.71 -13.52 8.63
N VAL A 196 -4.98 -13.34 8.24
CA VAL A 196 -5.79 -12.17 8.60
C VAL A 196 -6.00 -12.06 10.12
N GLU A 197 -6.25 -13.16 10.83
CA GLU A 197 -6.39 -13.17 12.29
C GLU A 197 -5.08 -12.79 13.02
N GLY A 198 -3.93 -13.15 12.45
CA GLY A 198 -2.62 -12.83 12.98
C GLY A 198 -2.06 -11.46 12.55
N TRP A 199 -2.64 -10.83 11.53
CA TRP A 199 -2.05 -9.71 10.81
C TRP A 199 -1.71 -8.52 11.70
N TYR A 200 -2.66 -7.99 12.47
CA TYR A 200 -2.38 -6.82 13.29
C TYR A 200 -1.29 -7.08 14.34
N ARG A 201 -1.28 -8.27 14.94
CA ARG A 201 -0.25 -8.66 15.93
C ARG A 201 1.13 -8.79 15.28
N SER A 202 1.21 -9.34 14.07
CA SER A 202 2.49 -9.48 13.35
C SER A 202 3.05 -8.12 12.91
N MET A 203 2.17 -7.13 12.72
CA MET A 203 2.52 -5.75 12.38
C MET A 203 3.06 -4.90 13.54
N LYS A 204 3.30 -5.48 14.73
CA LYS A 204 3.94 -4.77 15.87
C LYS A 204 5.21 -3.97 15.50
N PRO A 205 6.09 -4.42 14.58
CA PRO A 205 7.25 -3.64 14.15
C PRO A 205 6.95 -2.44 13.24
N ALA A 206 5.72 -2.32 12.72
CA ALA A 206 5.34 -1.21 11.86
C ALA A 206 5.19 0.09 12.66
N ALA A 207 5.70 1.19 12.12
CA ALA A 207 5.67 2.50 12.80
C ALA A 207 4.25 3.02 13.10
N TRP A 208 3.23 2.49 12.42
CA TRP A 208 1.83 2.87 12.60
C TRP A 208 1.07 2.03 13.63
N HIS A 209 1.64 0.93 14.10
CA HIS A 209 0.97 0.01 15.01
C HIS A 209 0.68 0.69 16.36
N GLY A 210 -0.58 0.67 16.80
CA GLY A 210 -1.03 1.35 18.02
C GLY A 210 -1.22 2.87 17.92
N ASN A 211 -1.10 3.46 16.72
CA ASN A 211 -1.41 4.87 16.48
C ASN A 211 -2.83 5.30 16.88
N ASP A 212 -3.79 4.38 17.02
CA ASP A 212 -5.14 4.68 17.52
C ASP A 212 -5.14 5.24 18.95
N LYS A 213 -4.07 4.99 19.71
CA LYS A 213 -3.84 5.47 21.08
C LYS A 213 -2.77 6.57 21.17
N SER A 214 -2.29 7.05 20.02
CA SER A 214 -1.22 8.04 19.92
C SER A 214 -1.78 9.46 19.74
N TYR A 215 -0.92 10.40 19.35
CA TYR A 215 -1.28 11.79 19.06
C TYR A 215 -2.31 11.89 17.91
N GLU A 216 -3.09 12.97 17.93
CA GLU A 216 -4.17 13.17 16.96
C GLU A 216 -3.63 13.23 15.52
N GLY A 217 -4.32 12.56 14.58
CA GLY A 217 -4.01 12.63 13.15
C GLY A 217 -3.03 11.60 12.62
N VAL A 218 -2.39 10.78 13.48
CA VAL A 218 -1.51 9.70 13.01
C VAL A 218 -2.21 8.37 12.78
N TYR A 219 -3.45 8.23 13.25
CA TYR A 219 -4.26 7.07 12.96
C TYR A 219 -5.00 7.26 11.64
N TYR A 220 -4.79 6.33 10.71
CA TYR A 220 -5.44 6.34 9.40
C TYR A 220 -6.23 5.07 9.09
N GLY A 221 -6.34 4.15 10.07
CA GLY A 221 -7.03 2.87 9.91
C GLY A 221 -6.09 1.66 10.06
N TYR A 222 -6.67 0.49 10.32
CA TYR A 222 -5.95 -0.78 10.35
C TYR A 222 -6.58 -1.74 9.36
N TRP A 223 -5.96 -1.86 8.18
CA TRP A 223 -6.52 -2.58 7.05
C TRP A 223 -5.49 -3.52 6.45
N CYS A 224 -5.81 -4.81 6.41
CA CYS A 224 -5.03 -5.86 5.75
C CYS A 224 -5.31 -5.84 4.24
N PHE A 225 -4.83 -4.79 3.58
CA PHE A 225 -5.01 -4.58 2.15
C PHE A 225 -4.33 -5.66 1.29
N GLU A 226 -3.25 -6.25 1.80
CA GLU A 226 -2.54 -7.36 1.17
C GLU A 226 -3.43 -8.59 1.03
N ALA A 227 -4.24 -8.88 2.06
CA ALA A 227 -5.20 -9.98 2.00
C ALA A 227 -6.29 -9.74 0.95
N ALA A 228 -6.87 -8.54 0.89
CA ALA A 228 -7.89 -8.24 -0.11
C ALA A 228 -7.36 -8.30 -1.55
N LEU A 229 -6.11 -7.88 -1.79
CA LEU A 229 -5.48 -8.06 -3.10
C LEU A 229 -5.35 -9.54 -3.44
N VAL A 230 -4.77 -10.35 -2.56
CA VAL A 230 -4.54 -11.79 -2.82
C VAL A 230 -5.85 -12.57 -2.96
N VAL A 231 -6.87 -12.25 -2.15
CA VAL A 231 -8.22 -12.83 -2.29
C VAL A 231 -8.80 -12.56 -3.68
N ASN A 232 -8.72 -11.31 -4.16
CA ASN A 232 -9.19 -10.92 -5.49
C ASN A 232 -8.39 -11.58 -6.63
N LEU A 233 -7.07 -11.73 -6.48
CA LEU A 233 -6.20 -12.31 -7.52
C LEU A 233 -6.38 -13.83 -7.65
N LEU A 234 -6.65 -14.51 -6.54
CA LEU A 234 -6.75 -15.97 -6.47
C LEU A 234 -8.18 -16.50 -6.32
N ASN A 235 -9.18 -15.61 -6.33
CA ASN A 235 -10.60 -15.92 -6.14
C ASN A 235 -10.86 -16.78 -4.89
N ILE A 236 -10.28 -16.38 -3.76
CA ILE A 236 -10.38 -17.14 -2.50
C ILE A 236 -11.75 -16.90 -1.86
N ASP A 237 -12.44 -17.97 -1.43
CA ASP A 237 -13.64 -17.83 -0.61
C ASP A 237 -13.30 -17.20 0.75
N ASP A 238 -13.84 -16.00 0.98
CA ASP A 238 -13.63 -15.22 2.20
C ASP A 238 -14.70 -15.44 3.27
N SER A 239 -15.67 -16.33 3.02
CA SER A 239 -16.84 -16.56 3.89
C SER A 239 -16.48 -16.79 5.36
N SER A 240 -15.35 -17.47 5.62
CA SER A 240 -14.89 -17.85 6.96
C SER A 240 -14.13 -16.76 7.74
N PHE A 241 -13.76 -15.66 7.09
CA PHE A 241 -12.96 -14.56 7.69
C PHE A 241 -13.42 -13.15 7.28
N LYS A 242 -14.46 -13.00 6.46
CA LYS A 242 -15.01 -11.71 6.00
C LYS A 242 -15.40 -10.73 7.12
N ASP A 243 -15.70 -11.24 8.32
CA ASP A 243 -16.11 -10.43 9.48
C ASP A 243 -14.93 -10.02 10.37
N ASN A 244 -13.69 -10.33 9.99
CA ASN A 244 -12.50 -9.86 10.71
C ASN A 244 -12.37 -8.34 10.60
N VAL A 245 -12.16 -7.67 11.72
CA VAL A 245 -12.12 -6.19 11.84
C VAL A 245 -11.00 -5.52 11.04
N TYR A 246 -9.95 -6.25 10.64
CA TYR A 246 -8.86 -5.72 9.82
C TYR A 246 -9.03 -6.04 8.34
N TYR A 247 -9.97 -6.92 7.98
CA TYR A 247 -10.15 -7.37 6.60
C TYR A 247 -11.02 -6.39 5.81
N PRO A 248 -10.52 -5.81 4.70
CA PRO A 248 -11.28 -4.82 3.94
C PRO A 248 -12.26 -5.49 2.96
N LYS A 249 -13.29 -6.15 3.51
CA LYS A 249 -14.28 -6.97 2.76
C LYS A 249 -14.99 -6.25 1.61
N ASP A 250 -15.17 -4.93 1.73
CA ASP A 250 -15.85 -4.12 0.70
C ASP A 250 -15.01 -3.97 -0.59
N MET A 251 -13.76 -4.41 -0.58
CA MET A 251 -12.86 -4.37 -1.73
C MET A 251 -12.91 -5.65 -2.58
N ILE A 252 -13.71 -6.65 -2.18
CA ILE A 252 -13.78 -7.92 -2.91
C ILE A 252 -14.69 -7.79 -4.12
N ILE A 253 -14.09 -7.88 -5.31
CA ILE A 253 -14.79 -7.82 -6.59
C ILE A 253 -15.25 -9.24 -6.91
N LYS A 254 -16.54 -9.51 -6.68
CA LYS A 254 -17.15 -10.77 -7.11
C LYS A 254 -17.13 -10.83 -8.63
N ARG A 255 -16.42 -11.83 -9.16
CA ARG A 255 -16.35 -12.12 -10.60
C ARG A 255 -17.39 -13.15 -10.99
#